data_AF-M6CTS2-F1
#
_entry.id   AF-M6CTS2-F1
#
_cell.length_a   1.000
_cell.length_b   1.000
_cell.length_c   1.000
_cell.angle_alpha   90.00
_cell.angle_beta   90.00
_cell.angle_gamma   90.00
#
_symmetry.space_group_name_H-M   'P 1'
#
loop_
_entity.id
_entity.type
_entity.pdbx_description
1 polymer ?
#
loop_
_entity_poly.entity_id
_entity_poly.type
_entity_poly.pdbx_seq_one_letter_code
_entity_poly.pdbx_strand_id
1 'polypeptide(L)'
;MNSFRKMYKSTIVKILMIGFILSSTLLCSAGVARDRFVHSTQCPEDKVSVKNIGGGAFEAEGCGKKQTYVCIEAQWNTICRAEPSL
;
A
#
# COMPACT_ATOMS: atom_id res chain seq x y z
N MET A 1 -24.67 -34.00 17.08
CA MET A 1 -24.67 -32.60 16.58
C MET A 1 -23.51 -31.71 17.09
N ASN A 2 -22.41 -32.26 17.65
CA ASN A 2 -21.36 -31.45 18.30
C ASN A 2 -20.01 -31.34 17.54
N SER A 3 -19.85 -32.03 16.40
CA SER A 3 -18.55 -32.08 15.68
C SER A 3 -18.41 -30.99 14.60
N PHE A 4 -19.50 -30.63 13.91
CA PHE A 4 -19.46 -29.67 12.79
C PHE A 4 -19.16 -28.21 13.20
N ARG A 5 -19.53 -27.78 14.41
CA ARG A 5 -19.27 -26.41 14.89
C ARG A 5 -17.79 -26.11 15.16
N LYS A 6 -16.97 -27.12 15.48
CA LYS A 6 -15.53 -26.93 15.72
C LYS A 6 -14.75 -26.74 14.42
N MET A 7 -15.19 -27.39 13.34
CA MET A 7 -14.51 -27.35 12.03
C MET A 7 -14.66 -25.99 11.34
N TYR A 8 -15.82 -25.33 11.47
CA TYR A 8 -16.11 -24.03 10.84
C TYR A 8 -15.30 -22.88 11.46
N LYS A 9 -15.11 -22.89 12.79
CA LYS A 9 -14.27 -21.91 13.50
C LYS A 9 -12.79 -21.99 13.10
N SER A 10 -12.28 -23.19 12.83
CA SER A 10 -10.87 -23.38 12.47
C SER A 10 -10.55 -22.93 11.04
N THR A 11 -11.48 -23.05 10.10
CA THR A 11 -11.28 -22.65 8.70
C THR A 11 -11.41 -21.14 8.51
N ILE A 12 -12.37 -20.49 9.19
CA ILE A 12 -12.54 -19.02 9.13
C ILE A 12 -11.33 -18.29 9.70
N VAL A 13 -10.77 -18.76 10.82
CA VAL A 13 -9.56 -18.14 11.40
C VAL A 13 -8.36 -18.24 10.45
N LYS A 14 -8.22 -19.35 9.72
CA LYS A 14 -7.17 -19.50 8.71
C LYS A 14 -7.35 -18.55 7.52
N ILE A 15 -8.59 -18.36 7.06
CA ILE A 15 -8.90 -17.42 5.96
C ILE A 15 -8.64 -15.97 6.39
N LEU A 16 -9.01 -15.60 7.62
CA LEU A 16 -8.74 -14.26 8.17
C LEU A 16 -7.23 -13.98 8.31
N MET A 17 -6.43 -14.97 8.71
CA MET A 17 -4.98 -14.82 8.84
C MET A 17 -4.29 -14.66 7.48
N ILE A 18 -4.73 -15.36 6.44
CA ILE A 18 -4.19 -15.23 5.08
C ILE A 18 -4.55 -13.86 4.48
N GLY A 19 -5.76 -13.36 4.72
CA GLY A 19 -6.19 -12.03 4.26
C GLY A 19 -5.40 -10.87 4.89
N PHE A 20 -4.92 -11.03 6.13
CA PHE A 20 -4.16 -10.01 6.82
C PHE A 20 -2.73 -9.85 6.24
N ILE A 21 -2.08 -10.95 5.87
CA ILE A 21 -0.71 -10.96 5.33
C ILE A 21 -0.63 -10.30 3.94
N LEU A 22 -1.66 -10.48 3.10
CA LEU A 22 -1.74 -9.85 1.78
C LEU A 22 -1.97 -8.33 1.84
N SER A 23 -2.51 -7.82 2.96
CA SER A 23 -2.78 -6.39 3.12
C SER A 23 -1.51 -5.62 3.52
N SER A 24 -0.55 -6.24 4.20
CA SER A 24 0.62 -5.55 4.74
C SER A 24 1.63 -5.06 3.70
N THR A 25 1.77 -5.72 2.56
CA THR A 25 2.78 -5.34 1.54
C THR A 25 2.42 -4.02 0.86
N LEU A 26 1.14 -3.85 0.50
CA LEU A 26 0.64 -2.66 -0.19
C LEU A 26 0.78 -1.37 0.65
N LEU A 27 0.75 -1.47 1.99
CA LEU A 27 0.92 -0.31 2.86
C LEU A 27 2.36 0.23 2.86
N CYS A 28 3.37 -0.63 2.72
CA CYS A 28 4.77 -0.20 2.72
C CYS A 28 5.09 0.68 1.51
N SER A 29 4.70 0.26 0.31
CA SER A 29 4.94 1.02 -0.92
C SER A 29 4.15 2.33 -0.98
N ALA A 30 2.91 2.34 -0.51
CA ALA A 30 2.12 3.56 -0.42
C ALA A 30 2.75 4.58 0.54
N GLY A 31 3.31 4.13 1.68
CA GLY A 31 4.01 4.97 2.64
C GLY A 31 5.27 5.61 2.05
N VAL A 32 6.09 4.84 1.33
CA VAL A 32 7.31 5.38 0.68
C VAL A 32 6.95 6.37 -0.43
N ALA A 33 5.92 6.09 -1.23
CA ALA A 33 5.44 7.04 -2.25
C ALA A 33 4.95 8.36 -1.61
N ARG A 34 4.23 8.28 -0.48
CA ARG A 34 3.78 9.44 0.28
C ARG A 34 4.98 10.27 0.79
N ASP A 35 5.93 9.63 1.46
CA ASP A 35 7.11 10.29 2.03
C ASP A 35 7.91 11.03 0.94
N ARG A 36 8.11 10.38 -0.21
CA ARG A 36 8.77 10.99 -1.38
C ARG A 36 8.01 12.20 -1.90
N PHE A 37 6.68 12.16 -1.92
CA PHE A 37 5.85 13.28 -2.34
C PHE A 37 5.90 14.43 -1.34
N VAL A 38 5.75 14.14 -0.04
CA VAL A 38 5.86 15.13 1.05
C VAL A 38 7.22 15.83 0.97
N HIS A 39 8.30 15.07 0.81
CA HIS A 39 9.65 15.62 0.73
C HIS A 39 9.86 16.49 -0.53
N SER A 40 9.37 16.05 -1.68
CA SER A 40 9.55 16.79 -2.95
C SER A 40 8.67 18.05 -3.03
N THR A 41 7.46 17.99 -2.49
CA THR A 41 6.47 19.07 -2.62
C THR A 41 6.38 19.97 -1.39
N GLN A 42 6.98 19.56 -0.27
CA GLN A 42 6.83 20.17 1.07
C GLN A 42 5.36 20.23 1.54
N CYS A 43 4.50 19.35 1.00
CA CYS A 43 3.10 19.24 1.40
C CYS A 43 3.00 18.42 2.71
N PRO A 44 2.25 18.87 3.73
CA PRO A 44 2.06 18.12 4.97
C PRO A 44 1.48 16.72 4.72
N GLU A 45 2.00 15.71 5.43
CA GLU A 45 1.63 14.31 5.21
C GLU A 45 0.11 14.05 5.35
N ASP A 46 -0.55 14.72 6.31
CA ASP A 46 -1.98 14.63 6.57
C ASP A 46 -2.85 15.16 5.42
N LYS A 47 -2.25 15.94 4.50
CA LYS A 47 -2.89 16.49 3.30
C LYS A 47 -2.58 15.68 2.05
N VAL A 48 -1.81 14.59 2.16
CA VAL A 48 -1.42 13.76 1.01
C VAL A 48 -2.24 12.48 0.96
N SER A 49 -2.97 12.32 -0.13
CA SER A 49 -3.64 11.07 -0.50
C SER A 49 -2.73 10.27 -1.42
N VAL A 50 -2.63 8.96 -1.19
CA VAL A 50 -1.92 8.04 -2.08
C VAL A 50 -2.87 6.93 -2.51
N LYS A 51 -3.00 6.75 -3.82
CA LYS A 51 -3.85 5.73 -4.44
C LYS A 51 -3.00 4.74 -5.21
N ASN A 52 -3.17 3.46 -4.96
CA ASN A 52 -2.59 2.43 -5.82
C ASN A 52 -3.35 2.39 -7.15
N ILE A 53 -2.64 2.56 -8.26
CA ILE A 53 -3.20 2.56 -9.62
C ILE A 53 -2.86 1.28 -10.41
N GLY A 54 -2.24 0.29 -9.75
CA GLY A 54 -1.88 -1.02 -10.30
C GLY A 54 -0.42 -1.13 -10.72
N GLY A 55 0.08 -2.35 -10.90
CA GLY A 55 1.42 -2.61 -11.45
C GLY A 55 2.60 -2.10 -10.61
N GLY A 56 2.39 -1.85 -9.30
CA GLY A 56 3.40 -1.22 -8.44
C GLY A 56 3.43 0.32 -8.55
N ALA A 57 2.51 0.92 -9.30
CA ALA A 57 2.38 2.36 -9.42
C ALA A 57 1.39 2.95 -8.40
N PHE A 58 1.75 4.10 -7.87
CA PHE A 58 1.03 4.85 -6.85
C PHE A 58 0.90 6.30 -7.28
N GLU A 59 -0.31 6.82 -7.24
CA GLU A 59 -0.61 8.22 -7.49
C GLU A 59 -0.69 8.96 -6.16
N ALA A 60 0.20 9.92 -5.95
CA ALA A 60 0.20 10.81 -4.79
C ALA A 60 -0.36 12.17 -5.18
N GLU A 61 -1.31 12.67 -4.40
CA GLU A 61 -1.97 13.95 -4.60
C GLU A 61 -2.09 14.71 -3.28
N GLY A 62 -1.76 16.00 -3.31
CA GLY A 62 -1.84 16.87 -2.14
C GLY A 62 -1.38 18.29 -2.48
N CYS A 63 -1.93 19.27 -1.76
CA CYS A 63 -1.56 20.68 -1.92
C CYS A 63 -1.62 21.20 -3.36
N GLY A 64 -2.57 20.71 -4.17
CA GLY A 64 -2.74 21.10 -5.58
C GLY A 64 -1.69 20.52 -6.53
N LYS A 65 -0.85 19.59 -6.06
CA LYS A 65 0.14 18.87 -6.86
C LYS A 65 -0.24 17.41 -6.95
N LYS A 66 0.19 16.77 -8.04
CA LYS A 66 -0.08 15.37 -8.33
C LYS A 66 1.15 14.75 -8.98
N GLN A 67 1.51 13.54 -8.54
CA GLN A 67 2.69 12.83 -9.05
C GLN A 67 2.47 11.32 -8.97
N THR A 68 2.83 10.62 -10.04
CA THR A 68 2.87 9.16 -10.05
C THR A 68 4.25 8.67 -9.64
N TYR A 69 4.28 7.64 -8.81
CA TYR A 69 5.47 6.93 -8.36
C TYR A 69 5.36 5.46 -8.73
N VAL A 70 6.40 4.91 -9.35
CA VAL A 70 6.54 3.47 -9.52
C VAL A 70 7.43 2.95 -8.40
N CYS A 71 6.88 2.03 -7.61
CA CYS A 71 7.54 1.40 -6.48
C CYS A 71 7.91 -0.04 -6.82
N ILE A 72 9.17 -0.40 -6.56
CA ILE A 72 9.66 -1.76 -6.67
C ILE A 72 9.97 -2.27 -5.26
N GLU A 73 9.33 -3.37 -4.88
CA GLU A 73 9.61 -4.09 -3.64
C GLU A 73 10.72 -5.10 -3.89
N ALA A 74 11.85 -4.94 -3.19
CA ALA A 74 12.91 -5.93 -3.08
C ALA A 74 12.87 -6.58 -1.68
N GLN A 75 13.49 -7.75 -1.51
CA GLN A 75 13.46 -8.53 -0.26
C GLN A 75 13.83 -7.75 1.02
N TRP A 76 14.56 -6.63 0.90
CA TRP A 76 15.07 -5.81 2.00
C TRP A 76 14.82 -4.31 1.84
N ASN A 77 14.20 -3.85 0.74
CA ASN A 77 13.96 -2.42 0.54
C ASN A 77 12.82 -2.15 -0.45
N THR A 78 12.11 -1.04 -0.25
CA THR A 78 11.12 -0.52 -1.20
C THR A 78 11.64 0.78 -1.80
N ILE A 79 11.80 0.81 -3.12
CA ILE A 79 12.30 1.99 -3.84
C ILE A 79 11.18 2.53 -4.72
N CYS A 80 10.75 3.76 -4.46
CA CYS A 80 9.79 4.47 -5.29
C CYS A 80 10.49 5.58 -6.10
N ARG A 81 10.22 5.63 -7.40
CA ARG A 81 10.72 6.68 -8.30
C ARG A 81 9.55 7.43 -8.91
N ALA A 82 9.68 8.75 -9.03
CA ALA A 82 8.71 9.56 -9.75
C ALA A 82 8.74 9.16 -11.22
N GLU A 83 7.57 8.86 -11.78
CA GLU A 83 7.42 8.63 -13.20
C GLU A 83 7.30 10.00 -13.90
N PRO A 84 8.13 10.30 -14.91
CA PRO A 84 7.98 11.53 -15.67
C PRO A 84 6.59 11.55 -16.31
N SER A 85 5.83 12.61 -16.06
CA SER A 85 4.59 12.88 -16.79
C SER A 85 4.95 13.07 -18.27
N LEU A 86 4.44 12.17 -19.13
CA LEU A 86 4.47 12.30 -20.59
C LEU A 86 3.89 13.63 -21.05
#